data_AF-U1PZZ7-F1
#
_entry.id   AF-U1PZZ7-F1
#
_cell.length_a   1.000
_cell.length_b   1.000
_cell.length_c   1.000
_cell.angle_alpha   90.00
_cell.angle_beta   90.00
_cell.angle_gamma   90.00
#
_symmetry.space_group_name_H-M   'P 1'
#
loop_
_entity.id
_entity.type
_entity.pdbx_description
1 polymer ?
#
loop_
_entity_poly.entity_id
_entity_poly.type
_entity_poly.pdbx_seq_one_letter_code
_entity_poly.pdbx_strand_id
1 'polypeptide(L)'
;ARDNQTLTAQTNRARAVIAGEKRPKGTRFATVHQGDQVLDEASIARARSLVGLKGYVTNIPSRLMDAGEVVSSYHELWHVEASFADE
;
A
#
# COMPACT_ATOMS: atom_id res chain seq x y z
N ALA A 1 0.11 2.39 13.56
CA ALA A 1 1.52 2.32 14.05
C ALA A 1 2.38 1.34 13.24
N ARG A 2 1.92 0.10 12.99
CA ARG A 2 2.65 -0.94 12.24
C ARG A 2 3.03 -0.55 10.80
N ASP A 3 2.14 0.10 10.06
CA ASP A 3 2.40 0.46 8.66
C ASP A 3 3.54 1.47 8.52
N ASN A 4 3.58 2.48 9.40
CA ASN A 4 4.69 3.45 9.45
C ASN A 4 6.03 2.79 9.81
N GLN A 5 6.03 1.80 10.71
CA GLN A 5 7.24 1.02 10.99
C GLN A 5 7.69 0.23 9.76
N THR A 6 6.74 -0.36 9.03
CA THR A 6 7.01 -1.10 7.80
C THR A 6 7.57 -0.19 6.70
N LEU A 7 7.00 1.00 6.51
CA LEU A 7 7.51 2.00 5.55
C LEU A 7 8.92 2.48 5.93
N THR A 8 9.18 2.69 7.22
CA THR A 8 10.53 3.04 7.71
C THR A 8 11.54 1.92 7.42
N ALA A 9 11.17 0.66 7.68
CA ALA A 9 12.03 -0.48 7.39
C ALA A 9 12.28 -0.66 5.88
N GLN A 10 11.29 -0.35 5.02
CA GLN A 10 11.47 -0.33 3.57
C GLN A 10 12.42 0.79 3.14
N THR A 11 12.26 2.00 3.68
CA THR A 11 13.13 3.16 3.39
C THR A 11 14.58 2.89 3.78
N ASN A 12 14.81 2.33 4.98
CA ASN A 12 16.15 2.02 5.45
C ASN A 12 16.82 0.93 4.60
N ARG A 13 16.05 -0.04 4.09
CA ARG A 13 16.58 -1.04 3.14
C ARG A 13 17.01 -0.40 1.82
N ALA A 14 16.23 0.54 1.29
CA ALA A 14 16.61 1.27 0.06
C ALA A 14 17.91 2.04 0.27
N ARG A 15 18.05 2.77 1.39
CA ARG A 15 19.28 3.49 1.75
C ARG A 15 20.50 2.57 1.83
N ALA A 16 20.38 1.41 2.49
CA ALA A 16 21.48 0.46 2.60
C ALA A 16 21.92 -0.15 1.25
N VAL A 17 20.98 -0.32 0.31
CA VAL A 17 21.30 -0.79 -1.05
C VAL A 17 22.02 0.30 -1.84
N ILE A 18 21.55 1.55 -1.76
CA ILE A 18 22.18 2.70 -2.44
C ILE A 18 23.59 2.95 -1.87
N ALA A 19 23.78 2.81 -0.57
CA ALA A 19 25.08 2.93 0.09
C ALA A 19 26.05 1.76 -0.21
N GLY A 20 25.60 0.71 -0.91
CA GLY A 20 26.42 -0.47 -1.21
C GLY A 20 26.63 -1.42 -0.03
N GLU A 21 26.00 -1.16 1.12
CA GLU A 21 26.06 -2.01 2.33
C GLU A 21 25.31 -3.33 2.15
N LYS A 22 24.38 -3.40 1.20
CA LYS A 22 23.63 -4.60 0.85
C LYS A 22 23.68 -4.86 -0.65
N ARG A 23 23.64 -6.14 -1.01
CA ARG A 23 23.61 -6.60 -2.40
C ARG A 23 22.48 -5.89 -3.19
N PRO A 24 22.77 -5.35 -4.38
CA PRO A 24 21.75 -4.77 -5.25
C PRO A 24 20.65 -5.79 -5.57
N LYS A 25 19.44 -5.49 -5.11
CA LYS A 25 18.19 -6.19 -5.44
C LYS A 25 17.12 -5.13 -5.64
N GLY A 26 16.15 -5.39 -6.52
CA GLY A 26 14.97 -4.53 -6.66
C GLY A 26 14.34 -4.27 -5.29
N THR A 27 14.52 -3.04 -4.80
CA THR A 27 14.13 -2.62 -3.45
C THR A 27 13.16 -1.46 -3.58
N ARG A 28 12.02 -1.56 -2.89
CA ARG A 28 11.03 -0.48 -2.89
C ARG A 28 11.67 0.81 -2.40
N PHE A 29 11.37 1.92 -3.09
CA PHE A 29 11.94 3.26 -2.89
C PHE A 29 13.39 3.46 -3.39
N ALA A 30 14.00 2.46 -4.04
CA ALA A 30 15.18 2.70 -4.86
C ALA A 30 14.76 2.83 -6.33
N THR A 31 15.30 3.82 -7.03
CA THR A 31 15.10 4.04 -8.47
C THR A 31 16.46 4.32 -9.13
N VAL A 32 16.50 4.31 -10.46
CA VAL A 32 17.71 4.66 -11.21
C VAL A 32 17.51 6.04 -11.83
N HIS A 33 18.44 6.95 -11.59
CA HIS A 33 18.48 8.26 -12.23
C HIS A 33 19.86 8.45 -12.86
N GLN A 34 19.89 8.64 -14.18
CA GLN A 34 21.12 8.81 -14.96
C GLN A 34 22.16 7.68 -14.77
N GLY A 35 21.69 6.44 -14.55
CA GLY A 35 22.56 5.27 -14.35
C GLY A 35 22.92 4.98 -12.90
N ASP A 36 22.69 5.94 -11.99
CA ASP A 36 22.95 5.77 -10.56
C ASP A 36 21.69 5.33 -9.81
N GLN A 37 21.85 4.45 -8.82
CA GLN A 37 20.77 4.15 -7.88
C GLN A 37 20.59 5.32 -6.91
N VAL A 38 19.38 5.84 -6.86
CA VAL A 38 18.99 6.96 -6.00
C VAL A 38 17.72 6.62 -5.22
N LEU A 39 17.48 7.36 -4.14
CA LEU A 39 16.29 7.18 -3.31
C LEU A 39 15.09 7.90 -3.96
N ASP A 40 13.97 7.20 -4.11
CA ASP A 40 12.72 7.75 -4.61
C ASP A 40 11.93 8.43 -3.48
N GLU A 41 12.33 9.66 -3.16
CA GLU A 41 11.73 10.45 -2.09
C GLU A 41 10.27 10.81 -2.38
N ALA A 42 9.89 10.95 -3.65
CA ALA A 42 8.50 11.24 -4.04
C ALA A 42 7.58 10.06 -3.69
N SER A 43 8.00 8.83 -3.99
CA SER A 43 7.25 7.62 -3.62
C SER A 43 7.22 7.39 -2.10
N ILE A 44 8.29 7.74 -1.37
CA ILE A 44 8.29 7.67 0.11
C ILE A 44 7.26 8.64 0.68
N ALA A 45 7.29 9.90 0.24
CA ALA A 45 6.34 10.93 0.68
C ALA A 45 4.89 10.50 0.38
N ARG A 46 4.64 10.01 -0.83
CA ARG A 46 3.33 9.47 -1.23
C ARG A 46 2.90 8.31 -0.34
N ALA A 47 3.76 7.32 -0.11
CA ALA A 47 3.43 6.17 0.74
C ALA A 47 3.12 6.58 2.18
N ARG A 48 3.82 7.58 2.73
CA ARG A 48 3.53 8.15 4.05
C ARG A 48 2.19 8.89 4.08
N SER A 49 1.86 9.65 3.04
CA SER A 49 0.58 10.37 2.96
C SER A 49 -0.64 9.45 2.88
N LEU A 50 -0.47 8.25 2.32
CA LEU A 50 -1.54 7.28 2.11
C LEU A 50 -1.64 6.23 3.22
N VAL A 51 -0.77 6.30 4.24
CA VAL A 51 -0.75 5.29 5.29
C VAL A 51 -2.06 5.28 6.06
N GLY A 52 -2.63 4.09 6.29
CA GLY A 52 -3.92 3.94 6.97
C GLY A 52 -5.15 4.25 6.11
N LEU A 53 -5.00 4.73 4.88
CA LEU A 53 -6.12 4.85 3.95
C LEU A 53 -6.44 3.49 3.32
N LYS A 54 -7.71 3.09 3.39
CA LYS A 54 -8.24 1.91 2.69
C LYS A 54 -9.20 2.40 1.60
N GLY A 55 -8.88 2.07 0.35
CA GLY A 55 -9.74 2.35 -0.79
C GLY A 55 -10.66 1.16 -1.10
N TYR A 56 -11.87 1.47 -1.57
CA TYR A 56 -12.78 0.51 -2.17
C TYR A 56 -12.89 0.80 -3.66
N VAL A 57 -12.87 -0.25 -4.48
CA VAL A 57 -13.01 -0.15 -5.94
C VAL A 57 -14.22 -0.98 -6.34
N THR A 58 -15.13 -0.37 -7.08
CA THR A 58 -16.33 -1.03 -7.61
C THR A 58 -16.49 -0.73 -9.09
N ASN A 59 -17.07 -1.67 -9.82
CA ASN A 59 -17.53 -1.47 -11.19
C ASN A 59 -18.97 -0.94 -11.25
N ILE A 60 -19.65 -0.80 -10.10
CA ILE A 60 -21.00 -0.27 -10.02
C ILE A 60 -20.98 1.25 -10.27
N PRO A 61 -21.73 1.76 -11.26
CA PRO A 61 -21.82 3.19 -11.52
C PRO A 61 -22.38 3.97 -10.32
N SER A 62 -21.85 5.16 -10.04
CA SER A 62 -22.27 6.01 -8.92
C SER A 62 -23.74 6.42 -8.93
N ARG A 63 -24.37 6.45 -10.12
CA ARG A 63 -25.81 6.69 -10.27
C ARG A 63 -26.69 5.54 -9.79
N LEU A 64 -26.11 4.34 -9.62
CA LEU A 64 -26.79 3.14 -9.17
C LEU A 64 -26.50 2.85 -7.69
N MET A 65 -25.27 3.14 -7.25
CA MET A 65 -24.84 2.95 -5.86
C MET A 65 -23.78 3.99 -5.54
N ASP A 66 -24.04 4.81 -4.52
CA ASP A 66 -23.08 5.83 -4.11
C ASP A 66 -21.89 5.23 -3.34
N ALA A 67 -20.88 6.06 -3.07
CA ALA A 67 -19.68 5.59 -2.39
C ALA A 67 -19.95 5.07 -0.97
N GLY A 68 -20.91 5.65 -0.24
CA GLY A 68 -21.24 5.24 1.12
C GLY A 68 -21.91 3.87 1.12
N GLU A 69 -22.84 3.65 0.19
CA GLU A 69 -23.52 2.37 0.02
C GLU A 69 -22.55 1.27 -0.40
N VAL A 70 -21.63 1.52 -1.35
CA VAL A 70 -20.58 0.56 -1.72
C VAL A 70 -19.75 0.12 -0.51
N VAL A 71 -19.33 1.08 0.32
CA VAL A 71 -18.54 0.80 1.53
C VAL A 71 -19.37 -0.06 2.48
N SER A 72 -20.61 0.34 2.76
CA SER A 72 -21.49 -0.39 3.67
C SER A 72 -21.74 -1.82 3.19
N SER A 73 -22.15 -2.01 1.93
CA SER A 73 -22.42 -3.34 1.36
C SER A 73 -21.17 -4.24 1.38
N TYR A 74 -19.98 -3.69 1.15
CA TYR A 74 -18.74 -4.46 1.29
C TYR A 74 -18.52 -4.92 2.74
N HIS A 75 -18.78 -4.07 3.73
CA HIS A 75 -18.64 -4.42 5.14
C HIS A 75 -19.61 -5.52 5.57
N GLU A 76 -20.79 -5.59 4.95
CA GLU A 76 -21.79 -6.63 5.19
C GLU A 76 -21.40 -8.01 4.64
N LEU A 77 -20.41 -8.11 3.74
CA LEU A 77 -19.97 -9.40 3.16
C LEU A 77 -19.45 -10.39 4.20
N TRP A 78 -19.00 -9.91 5.37
CA TRP A 78 -18.60 -10.76 6.48
C TRP A 78 -19.69 -11.79 6.86
N HIS A 79 -20.98 -11.43 6.75
CA HIS A 79 -22.08 -12.34 7.07
C HIS A 79 -22.07 -13.60 6.18
N VAL A 80 -21.56 -13.50 4.95
CA VAL A 80 -21.40 -14.64 4.05
C VAL A 80 -20.30 -15.56 4.58
N GLU A 81 -19.15 -15.01 4.99
CA GLU A 81 -18.06 -15.79 5.57
C GLU A 81 -18.48 -16.48 6.87
N ALA A 82 -19.24 -15.78 7.72
CA ALA A 82 -19.79 -16.32 8.96
C ALA A 82 -20.72 -17.53 8.71
N SER A 83 -21.54 -17.48 7.64
CA SER A 83 -22.45 -18.58 7.32
C SER A 83 -21.76 -19.90 6.97
N PHE A 84 -20.50 -19.88 6.53
CA PHE A 84 -19.69 -21.07 6.29
C PHE A 84 -19.00 -21.61 7.54
N ALA A 85 -18.91 -20.83 8.62
CA ALA A 85 -18.28 -21.24 9.87
C ALA A 85 -19.23 -22.04 10.79
N ASP A 86 -20.54 -21.96 10.53
CA ASP A 86 -21.59 -22.71 11.23
C ASP A 86 -21.96 -24.05 10.55
N GLU A 87 -21.31 -24.40 9.42
CA GLU A 87 -21.27 -25.75 8.83
C GLU A 87 -20.07 -26.56 9.37
#